data_AF-A0A7C6NFU9-F1
#
_entry.id   AF-A0A7C6NFU9-F1
#
_cell.length_a   1.000
_cell.length_b   1.000
_cell.length_c   1.000
_cell.angle_alpha   90.00
_cell.angle_beta   90.00
_cell.angle_gamma   90.00
#
_symmetry.space_group_name_H-M   'P 1'
#
loop_
_entity.id
_entity.type
_entity.pdbx_description
1 polymer ?
#
loop_
_entity_poly.entity_id
_entity_poly.type
_entity_poly.pdbx_seq_one_letter_code
_entity_poly.pdbx_strand_id
1 'polypeptide(L)'
;LLYVGLAPNTHQHGPLYLRDEVVFGLFYNLKWKSLAFALQGGGGWQSLFPMGVYPNLTTSLTYHPFPNLMVEGDFNVAFDRGAAPTLYSRLALLGKTTFLKEELKGMVEVSWENQLLEASNLEKMLFHAGVTLEWYPPSYQDMVLKGEAAFQMGGRWDRQFIHTKVKGLFPLPLGFIVEAGYMGRFALDGGGRVPLYRNDGFRTNNTKLLTQGDTGSTTVSPANYLVVARFGLDWMPQTFKPTSGELLIFEDSAIGLYGDLLFNGEGTQFTYGGRIHTTISLLGLKSLPTSLYVGYDGPSEALFWGIALGVEF
;
A
#
# COMPACT_ATOMS: atom_id res chain seq x y z
N LEU A 1 24.34 -9.36 3.84
CA LEU A 1 23.91 -10.10 5.04
C LEU A 1 22.75 -11.01 4.63
N LEU A 2 22.84 -12.31 4.90
CA LEU A 2 21.74 -13.27 4.71
C LEU A 2 21.04 -13.46 6.05
N TYR A 3 19.71 -13.38 6.08
CA TYR A 3 18.91 -13.63 7.28
C TYR A 3 17.52 -14.17 6.91
N VAL A 4 16.85 -14.81 7.87
CA VAL A 4 15.43 -15.19 7.75
C VAL A 4 14.60 -14.04 8.31
N GLY A 5 13.52 -13.66 7.63
CA GLY A 5 12.70 -12.54 8.08
C GLY A 5 11.29 -12.51 7.48
N LEU A 6 10.61 -11.42 7.81
CA LEU A 6 9.37 -10.97 7.21
C LEU A 6 9.65 -9.58 6.64
N ALA A 7 9.39 -9.36 5.35
CA ALA A 7 9.38 -8.01 4.80
C ALA A 7 8.13 -7.81 3.95
N PRO A 8 7.35 -6.78 4.24
CA PRO A 8 6.31 -6.36 3.32
C PRO A 8 6.97 -5.72 2.09
N ASN A 9 6.42 -5.96 0.90
CA ASN A 9 6.81 -5.20 -0.30
C ASN A 9 6.21 -3.78 -0.28
N THR A 10 5.80 -3.29 0.90
CA THR A 10 5.54 -1.87 1.12
C THR A 10 6.89 -1.16 1.12
N HIS A 11 7.29 -0.69 -0.07
CA HIS A 11 8.44 0.18 -0.18
C HIS A 11 8.25 1.33 0.79
N GLN A 12 9.31 1.73 1.50
CA GLN A 12 9.26 2.90 2.37
C GLN A 12 8.87 4.16 1.58
N HIS A 13 8.92 4.12 0.24
CA HIS A 13 8.80 5.25 -0.65
C HIS A 13 7.89 4.91 -1.85
N GLY A 14 6.59 5.18 -1.69
CA GLY A 14 5.57 5.06 -2.75
C GLY A 14 4.76 3.75 -2.70
N PRO A 15 3.44 3.78 -3.03
CA PRO A 15 2.64 2.57 -3.15
C PRO A 15 2.97 1.80 -4.45
N LEU A 16 3.05 0.48 -4.37
CA LEU A 16 3.02 -0.38 -5.56
C LEU A 16 1.55 -0.54 -5.99
N TYR A 17 1.16 -0.03 -7.16
CA TYR A 17 -0.27 -0.04 -7.53
C TYR A 17 -0.72 -1.37 -8.09
N LEU A 18 0.11 -2.01 -8.92
CA LEU A 18 -0.26 -3.27 -9.56
C LEU A 18 0.01 -4.48 -8.66
N ARG A 19 0.80 -4.30 -7.60
CA ARG A 19 1.21 -5.40 -6.73
C ARG A 19 1.18 -5.00 -5.27
N ASP A 20 0.58 -5.83 -4.44
CA ASP A 20 0.56 -5.65 -2.99
C ASP A 20 0.63 -7.03 -2.36
N GLU A 21 1.78 -7.35 -1.78
CA GLU A 21 2.04 -8.64 -1.15
C GLU A 21 3.08 -8.50 -0.05
N VAL A 22 3.04 -9.45 0.88
CA VAL A 22 4.06 -9.60 1.91
C VAL A 22 4.92 -10.80 1.60
N VAL A 23 6.23 -10.66 1.65
CA VAL A 23 7.17 -11.75 1.40
C VAL A 23 7.78 -12.22 2.72
N PHE A 24 7.81 -13.52 2.92
CA PHE A 24 8.44 -14.17 4.07
C PHE A 24 9.41 -15.24 3.59
N GLY A 25 10.56 -15.34 4.25
CA GLY A 25 11.59 -16.31 3.84
C GLY A 25 13.01 -15.81 4.05
N LEU A 26 13.86 -16.06 3.06
CA LEU A 26 15.29 -15.71 3.07
C LEU A 26 15.51 -14.35 2.43
N PHE A 27 16.29 -13.53 3.12
CA PHE A 27 16.62 -12.15 2.74
C PHE A 27 18.11 -12.02 2.59
N TYR A 28 18.55 -11.51 1.46
CA TYR A 28 19.93 -11.11 1.21
C TYR A 28 19.98 -9.63 0.87
N ASN A 29 20.59 -8.85 1.76
CA ASN A 29 20.82 -7.42 1.53
C ASN A 29 22.30 -7.14 1.37
N LEU A 30 22.65 -6.42 0.31
CA LEU A 30 24.00 -5.94 0.03
C LEU A 30 23.94 -4.43 -0.19
N LYS A 31 24.61 -3.67 0.67
CA LYS A 31 24.78 -2.22 0.50
C LYS A 31 26.23 -1.93 0.14
N TRP A 32 26.44 -1.28 -0.99
CA TRP A 32 27.74 -0.84 -1.45
C TRP A 32 27.68 0.63 -1.90
N LYS A 33 28.24 1.51 -1.08
CA LYS A 33 28.22 2.97 -1.28
C LYS A 33 26.78 3.47 -1.46
N SER A 34 26.48 4.05 -2.62
CA SER A 34 25.17 4.57 -3.02
C SER A 34 24.23 3.51 -3.57
N LEU A 35 24.68 2.27 -3.74
CA LEU A 35 23.89 1.17 -4.30
C LEU A 35 23.48 0.20 -3.18
N ALA A 36 22.22 -0.19 -3.18
CA ALA A 36 21.69 -1.23 -2.31
C ALA A 36 20.96 -2.26 -3.17
N PHE A 37 21.25 -3.53 -2.92
CA PHE A 37 20.62 -4.66 -3.56
C PHE A 37 19.94 -5.50 -2.49
N ALA A 38 18.68 -5.85 -2.73
CA ALA A 38 17.90 -6.72 -1.88
C ALA A 38 17.36 -7.89 -2.73
N LEU A 39 17.54 -9.11 -2.23
CA LEU A 39 16.95 -10.32 -2.79
C LEU A 39 16.18 -11.03 -1.70
N GLN A 40 14.93 -11.39 -1.99
CA GLN A 40 14.00 -11.98 -1.06
C GLN A 40 13.37 -13.18 -1.72
N GLY A 41 13.50 -14.36 -1.12
CA GLY A 41 12.94 -15.60 -1.66
C GLY A 41 12.22 -16.39 -0.59
N GLY A 42 11.04 -16.91 -0.91
CA GLY A 42 10.25 -17.71 0.00
C GLY A 42 8.78 -17.76 -0.40
N GLY A 43 7.90 -17.40 0.53
CA GLY A 43 6.45 -17.32 0.31
C GLY A 43 5.99 -15.87 0.20
N GLY A 44 5.16 -15.58 -0.80
CA GLY A 44 4.30 -14.40 -0.85
C GLY A 44 2.99 -14.68 -0.14
N TRP A 45 2.40 -13.64 0.46
CA TRP A 45 1.16 -13.69 1.22
C TRP A 45 0.22 -12.58 0.73
N GLN A 46 -1.04 -12.93 0.44
CA GLN A 46 -2.12 -11.97 0.16
C GLN A 46 -2.77 -11.48 1.46
N SER A 47 -2.74 -10.16 1.69
CA SER A 47 -3.20 -9.57 2.94
C SER A 47 -4.69 -9.68 3.21
N LEU A 48 -5.53 -9.90 2.19
CA LEU A 48 -6.99 -9.96 2.27
C LEU A 48 -7.50 -11.38 1.96
N PHE A 49 -8.55 -11.83 2.66
CA PHE A 49 -9.21 -13.10 2.37
C PHE A 49 -9.77 -13.18 0.92
N PRO A 50 -9.81 -14.33 0.23
CA PRO A 50 -9.13 -15.57 0.59
C PRO A 50 -7.62 -15.36 0.56
N MET A 51 -6.95 -15.65 1.68
CA MET A 51 -5.52 -15.47 1.78
C MET A 51 -4.83 -16.64 1.09
N GLY A 52 -3.98 -16.32 0.11
CA GLY A 52 -3.10 -17.29 -0.53
C GLY A 52 -1.66 -17.16 -0.04
N VAL A 53 -1.00 -18.31 0.12
CA VAL A 53 0.45 -18.40 0.25
C VAL A 53 0.98 -19.06 -1.02
N TYR A 54 1.97 -18.45 -1.64
CA TYR A 54 2.54 -18.92 -2.90
C TYR A 54 4.05 -18.69 -2.94
N PRO A 55 4.82 -19.51 -3.68
CA PRO A 55 6.22 -19.23 -3.92
C PRO A 55 6.43 -17.84 -4.54
N ASN A 56 7.41 -17.09 -4.01
CA ASN A 56 7.73 -15.74 -4.44
C ASN A 56 9.25 -15.49 -4.39
N LEU A 57 9.76 -14.82 -5.42
CA LEU A 57 11.09 -14.26 -5.48
C LEU A 57 11.01 -12.78 -5.85
N THR A 58 11.47 -11.90 -4.95
CA THR A 58 11.55 -10.45 -5.17
C THR A 58 13.00 -10.00 -5.19
N THR A 59 13.35 -9.16 -6.15
CA THR A 59 14.64 -8.48 -6.24
C THR A 59 14.40 -6.99 -6.32
N SER A 60 15.15 -6.20 -5.56
CA SER A 60 15.11 -4.75 -5.60
C SER A 60 16.53 -4.20 -5.66
N LEU A 61 16.72 -3.19 -6.52
CA LEU A 61 17.95 -2.47 -6.69
C LEU A 61 17.68 -0.98 -6.47
N THR A 62 18.28 -0.43 -5.42
CA THR A 62 18.19 0.99 -5.09
C THR A 62 19.53 1.67 -5.36
N TYR A 63 19.50 2.82 -6.02
CA TYR A 63 20.66 3.64 -6.28
C TYR A 63 20.40 5.09 -5.86
N HIS A 64 21.30 5.65 -5.04
CA HIS A 64 21.26 7.01 -4.53
C HIS A 64 22.34 7.87 -5.19
N PRO A 65 22.12 8.39 -6.42
CA PRO A 65 23.08 9.27 -7.06
C PRO A 65 23.35 10.53 -6.22
N PHE A 66 22.33 11.01 -5.50
CA PHE A 66 22.40 12.14 -4.58
C PHE A 66 21.62 11.82 -3.30
N PRO A 67 21.87 12.51 -2.16
CA PRO A 67 21.15 12.25 -0.91
C PRO A 67 19.63 12.37 -1.03
N ASN A 68 19.17 13.27 -1.90
CA ASN A 68 17.76 13.63 -2.08
C ASN A 68 17.12 12.95 -3.30
N LEU A 69 17.87 12.11 -4.02
CA LEU A 69 17.40 11.45 -5.24
C LEU A 69 17.66 9.95 -5.14
N MET A 70 16.65 9.16 -5.44
CA MET A 70 16.70 7.71 -5.42
C MET A 70 16.15 7.16 -6.73
N VAL A 71 16.86 6.20 -7.30
CA VAL A 71 16.39 5.36 -8.40
C VAL A 71 16.17 3.97 -7.85
N GLU A 72 15.03 3.37 -8.16
CA GLU A 72 14.65 2.05 -7.66
C GLU A 72 14.17 1.19 -8.81
N GLY A 73 14.67 -0.04 -8.89
CA GLY A 73 14.25 -1.04 -9.85
C GLY A 73 13.85 -2.31 -9.12
N ASP A 74 12.60 -2.72 -9.29
CA ASP A 74 12.04 -3.90 -8.64
C ASP A 74 11.65 -4.94 -9.67
N PHE A 75 11.88 -6.20 -9.34
CA PHE A 75 11.49 -7.35 -10.14
C PHE A 75 10.95 -8.45 -9.24
N ASN A 76 9.83 -9.03 -9.63
CA ASN A 76 9.19 -10.08 -8.86
C ASN A 76 8.71 -11.23 -9.76
N VAL A 77 8.88 -12.45 -9.27
CA VAL A 77 8.32 -13.68 -9.81
C VAL A 77 7.46 -14.33 -8.73
N ALA A 78 6.19 -14.59 -9.01
CA ALA A 78 5.34 -15.33 -8.08
C ALA A 78 4.37 -16.30 -8.73
N PHE A 79 3.97 -17.30 -7.97
CA PHE A 79 3.08 -18.38 -8.39
C PHE A 79 1.71 -18.26 -7.71
N ASP A 80 1.10 -17.08 -7.83
CA ASP A 80 -0.11 -16.68 -7.12
C ASP A 80 -1.43 -17.06 -7.84
N ARG A 81 -1.34 -17.43 -9.14
CA ARG A 81 -2.50 -17.76 -9.99
C ARG A 81 -2.45 -19.15 -10.64
N GLY A 82 -1.62 -20.05 -10.11
CA GLY A 82 -1.52 -21.43 -10.58
C GLY A 82 -0.06 -21.86 -10.81
N ALA A 83 0.15 -22.71 -11.83
CA ALA A 83 1.48 -23.26 -12.12
C ALA A 83 2.39 -22.31 -12.91
N ALA A 84 1.82 -21.37 -13.68
CA ALA A 84 2.57 -20.35 -14.40
C ALA A 84 2.89 -19.16 -13.48
N PRO A 85 4.11 -18.61 -13.54
CA PRO A 85 4.47 -17.46 -12.72
C PRO A 85 3.93 -16.15 -13.32
N THR A 86 3.43 -15.29 -12.44
CA THR A 86 3.22 -13.87 -12.68
C THR A 86 4.55 -13.14 -12.55
N LEU A 87 4.91 -12.35 -13.56
CA LEU A 87 6.11 -11.49 -13.54
C LEU A 87 5.70 -10.04 -13.31
N TYR A 88 6.39 -9.38 -12.39
CA TYR A 88 6.20 -7.97 -12.10
C TYR A 88 7.51 -7.22 -12.19
N SER A 89 7.47 -6.01 -12.73
CA SER A 89 8.64 -5.13 -12.77
C SER A 89 8.21 -3.69 -12.51
N ARG A 90 9.07 -2.95 -11.79
CA ARG A 90 8.92 -1.52 -11.56
C ARG A 90 10.25 -0.81 -11.76
N LEU A 91 10.19 0.38 -12.32
CA LEU A 91 11.27 1.36 -12.29
C LEU A 91 10.72 2.66 -11.74
N ALA A 92 11.36 3.23 -10.72
CA ALA A 92 10.94 4.45 -10.08
C ALA A 92 12.10 5.43 -9.87
N LEU A 93 11.78 6.72 -10.00
CA LEU A 93 12.63 7.85 -9.66
C LEU A 93 11.94 8.66 -8.58
N LEU A 94 12.61 8.83 -7.44
CA LEU A 94 12.06 9.50 -6.26
C LEU A 94 12.97 10.64 -5.82
N GLY A 95 12.43 11.85 -5.83
CA GLY A 95 13.08 13.04 -5.29
C GLY A 95 12.44 13.42 -3.96
N LYS A 96 13.23 13.65 -2.91
CA LYS A 96 12.74 14.06 -1.59
C LYS A 96 13.38 15.34 -1.12
N THR A 97 12.62 16.10 -0.37
CA THR A 97 13.08 17.35 0.23
C THR A 97 12.31 17.63 1.51
N THR A 98 12.96 18.31 2.44
CA THR A 98 12.36 18.78 3.69
C THR A 98 12.34 20.31 3.68
N PHE A 99 11.24 20.86 4.12
CA PHE A 99 11.01 22.29 4.26
C PHE A 99 10.67 22.61 5.71
N LEU A 100 10.67 23.91 6.06
CA LEU A 100 10.16 24.40 7.35
C LEU A 100 10.74 23.64 8.56
N LYS A 101 12.08 23.50 8.64
CA LYS A 101 12.76 22.77 9.73
C LYS A 101 12.21 21.36 9.96
N GLU A 102 11.95 20.63 8.88
CA GLU A 102 11.48 19.23 8.86
C GLU A 102 9.99 19.04 9.19
N GLU A 103 9.23 20.11 9.39
CA GLU A 103 7.78 20.07 9.58
C GLU A 103 7.04 19.65 8.31
N LEU A 104 7.59 19.96 7.13
CA LEU A 104 6.98 19.64 5.84
C LEU A 104 7.95 18.81 4.99
N LYS A 105 7.55 17.59 4.64
CA LYS A 105 8.30 16.71 3.75
C LYS A 105 7.64 16.69 2.38
N GLY A 106 8.41 16.95 1.34
CA GLY A 106 7.97 16.85 -0.05
C GLY A 106 8.62 15.66 -0.74
N MET A 107 7.85 14.96 -1.56
CA MET A 107 8.33 13.89 -2.42
C MET A 107 7.75 14.05 -3.82
N VAL A 108 8.60 13.88 -4.83
CA VAL A 108 8.19 13.72 -6.24
C VAL A 108 8.53 12.30 -6.63
N GLU A 109 7.58 11.61 -7.24
CA GLU A 109 7.74 10.25 -7.74
C GLU A 109 7.36 10.19 -9.21
N VAL A 110 8.18 9.48 -9.99
CA VAL A 110 7.82 9.01 -11.33
C VAL A 110 8.10 7.52 -11.35
N SER A 111 7.10 6.71 -11.64
CA SER A 111 7.24 5.25 -11.68
C SER A 111 6.56 4.63 -12.88
N TRP A 112 7.10 3.49 -13.28
CA TRP A 112 6.61 2.66 -14.36
C TRP A 112 6.51 1.22 -13.87
N GLU A 113 5.31 0.66 -13.87
CA GLU A 113 5.00 -0.70 -13.42
C GLU A 113 4.46 -1.54 -14.57
N ASN A 114 4.84 -2.81 -14.62
CA ASN A 114 4.29 -3.80 -15.55
C ASN A 114 4.02 -5.11 -14.84
N GLN A 115 2.90 -5.77 -15.17
CA GLN A 115 2.53 -7.10 -14.69
C GLN A 115 2.11 -8.01 -15.84
N LEU A 116 2.74 -9.18 -15.91
CA LEU A 116 2.53 -10.24 -16.89
C LEU A 116 1.93 -11.46 -16.18
N LEU A 117 0.80 -11.99 -16.68
CA LEU A 117 0.10 -13.13 -16.07
C LEU A 117 0.65 -14.50 -16.47
N GLU A 118 1.38 -14.53 -17.58
CA GLU A 118 2.14 -15.64 -18.09
C GLU A 118 3.37 -15.02 -18.75
N ALA A 119 4.52 -15.71 -18.83
CA ALA A 119 5.77 -15.14 -19.36
C ALA A 119 5.66 -14.55 -20.79
N SER A 120 4.53 -14.75 -21.48
CA SER A 120 4.20 -14.27 -22.82
C SER A 120 3.05 -13.24 -22.90
N ASN A 121 2.30 -12.95 -21.82
CA ASN A 121 1.07 -12.12 -21.90
C ASN A 121 1.03 -10.97 -20.87
N LEU A 122 0.92 -9.73 -21.38
CA LEU A 122 0.92 -8.50 -20.60
C LEU A 122 -0.51 -8.09 -20.23
N GLU A 123 -0.83 -8.10 -18.94
CA GLU A 123 -2.16 -7.79 -18.43
C GLU A 123 -2.28 -6.32 -18.03
N LYS A 124 -1.25 -5.78 -17.33
CA LYS A 124 -1.32 -4.45 -16.73
C LYS A 124 -0.04 -3.68 -16.92
N MET A 125 -0.19 -2.42 -17.34
CA MET A 125 0.86 -1.42 -17.34
C MET A 125 0.36 -0.19 -16.59
N LEU A 126 1.25 0.47 -15.86
CA LEU A 126 0.95 1.71 -15.18
C LEU A 126 2.16 2.63 -15.21
N PHE A 127 1.92 3.88 -15.57
CA PHE A 127 2.83 4.99 -15.38
C PHE A 127 2.20 5.89 -14.34
N HIS A 128 2.99 6.32 -13.37
CA HIS A 128 2.57 7.26 -12.35
C HIS A 128 3.60 8.38 -12.26
N ALA A 129 3.12 9.61 -12.18
CA ALA A 129 3.93 10.78 -11.94
C ALA A 129 3.19 11.68 -10.95
N GLY A 130 3.73 11.85 -9.76
CA GLY A 130 3.03 12.52 -8.68
C GLY A 130 3.91 13.28 -7.71
N VAL A 131 3.25 14.12 -6.93
CA VAL A 131 3.84 14.88 -5.82
C VAL A 131 3.08 14.52 -4.56
N THR A 132 3.82 14.23 -3.50
CA THR A 132 3.31 13.99 -2.16
C THR A 132 3.87 15.04 -1.22
N LEU A 133 3.02 15.58 -0.36
CA LEU A 133 3.37 16.48 0.74
C LEU A 133 2.91 15.85 2.04
N GLU A 134 3.78 15.84 3.05
CA GLU A 134 3.50 15.32 4.37
C GLU A 134 3.86 16.38 5.41
N TRP A 135 2.88 16.80 6.19
CA TRP A 135 2.97 17.89 7.13
C TRP A 135 2.77 17.39 8.57
N TYR A 136 3.74 17.74 9.41
CA TYR A 136 3.81 17.48 10.84
C TYR A 136 3.71 18.84 11.56
N PRO A 137 2.51 19.26 11.99
CA PRO A 137 2.33 20.54 12.65
C PRO A 137 3.08 20.58 14.00
N PRO A 138 3.86 21.64 14.29
CA PRO A 138 4.59 21.78 15.55
C PRO A 138 3.72 21.76 16.80
N SER A 139 2.49 22.27 16.68
CA SER A 139 1.57 22.45 17.80
C SER A 139 0.79 21.19 18.18
N TYR A 140 0.84 20.15 17.34
CA TYR A 140 0.11 18.91 17.55
C TYR A 140 1.06 17.72 17.36
N GLN A 141 1.65 17.30 18.48
CA GLN A 141 2.50 16.12 18.51
C GLN A 141 1.71 14.91 18.00
N ASP A 142 2.34 14.11 17.14
CA ASP A 142 1.79 12.89 16.51
C ASP A 142 0.66 13.10 15.49
N MET A 143 0.26 14.35 15.20
CA MET A 143 -0.62 14.64 14.07
C MET A 143 0.15 14.59 12.76
N VAL A 144 -0.45 13.95 11.74
CA VAL A 144 0.16 13.87 10.39
C VAL A 144 -0.90 14.14 9.34
N LEU A 145 -0.60 15.05 8.42
CA LEU A 145 -1.42 15.31 7.25
C LEU A 145 -0.61 15.01 5.99
N LYS A 146 -1.12 14.11 5.15
CA LYS A 146 -0.48 13.70 3.91
C LYS A 146 -1.41 13.97 2.74
N GLY A 147 -0.92 14.67 1.73
CA GLY A 147 -1.61 14.93 0.47
C GLY A 147 -0.79 14.45 -0.71
N GLU A 148 -1.43 13.88 -1.72
CA GLU A 148 -0.83 13.45 -2.97
C GLU A 148 -1.69 13.93 -4.13
N ALA A 149 -1.04 14.40 -5.18
CA ALA A 149 -1.64 14.62 -6.49
C ALA A 149 -0.73 13.98 -7.55
N ALA A 150 -1.32 13.19 -8.44
CA ALA A 150 -0.59 12.45 -9.44
C ALA A 150 -1.37 12.35 -10.75
N PHE A 151 -0.62 12.18 -11.82
CA PHE A 151 -1.11 11.75 -13.12
C PHE A 151 -0.78 10.27 -13.30
N GLN A 152 -1.72 9.50 -13.82
CA GLN A 152 -1.54 8.08 -14.09
C GLN A 152 -1.93 7.74 -15.53
N MET A 153 -1.18 6.85 -16.16
CA MET A 153 -1.56 6.24 -17.43
C MET A 153 -1.56 4.73 -17.31
N GLY A 154 -2.59 4.07 -17.84
CA GLY A 154 -2.72 2.61 -17.80
C GLY A 154 -3.17 2.01 -19.13
N GLY A 155 -3.44 0.71 -19.12
CA GLY A 155 -3.83 -0.02 -20.33
C GLY A 155 -2.65 -0.14 -21.31
N ARG A 156 -2.87 0.23 -22.58
CA ARG A 156 -1.82 0.32 -23.61
C ARG A 156 -1.28 1.75 -23.72
N TRP A 157 -1.18 2.46 -22.59
CA TRP A 157 -0.89 3.90 -22.52
C TRP A 157 -2.00 4.79 -23.09
N ASP A 158 -3.20 4.24 -23.23
CA ASP A 158 -4.38 4.88 -23.80
C ASP A 158 -5.35 5.36 -22.72
N ARG A 159 -5.24 4.85 -21.50
CA ARG A 159 -6.05 5.27 -20.36
C ARG A 159 -5.33 6.32 -19.55
N GLN A 160 -5.97 7.45 -19.26
CA GLN A 160 -5.36 8.58 -18.54
C GLN A 160 -6.20 8.98 -17.33
N PHE A 161 -5.55 9.21 -16.21
CA PHE A 161 -6.22 9.53 -14.95
C PHE A 161 -5.51 10.64 -14.18
N ILE A 162 -6.29 11.46 -13.47
CA ILE A 162 -5.80 12.27 -12.35
C ILE A 162 -6.14 11.53 -11.07
N HIS A 163 -5.15 11.41 -10.20
CA HIS A 163 -5.23 10.80 -8.88
C HIS A 163 -4.97 11.87 -7.82
N THR A 164 -5.78 11.88 -6.77
CA THR A 164 -5.59 12.72 -5.60
C THR A 164 -5.85 11.89 -4.35
N LYS A 165 -5.04 12.06 -3.32
CA LYS A 165 -5.18 11.32 -2.07
C LYS A 165 -4.87 12.22 -0.91
N VAL A 166 -5.70 12.18 0.13
CA VAL A 166 -5.47 12.87 1.39
C VAL A 166 -5.62 11.87 2.52
N LYS A 167 -4.74 11.93 3.51
CA LYS A 167 -4.80 11.13 4.72
C LYS A 167 -4.45 12.04 5.89
N GLY A 168 -5.23 11.97 6.96
CA GLY A 168 -4.99 12.66 8.21
C GLY A 168 -5.08 11.71 9.38
N LEU A 169 -4.13 11.84 10.30
CA LEU A 169 -4.10 11.18 11.60
C LEU A 169 -4.18 12.27 12.66
N PHE A 170 -5.22 12.21 13.50
CA PHE A 170 -5.55 13.23 14.49
C PHE A 170 -5.58 12.59 15.88
N PRO A 171 -4.51 12.77 16.68
CA PRO A 171 -4.52 12.31 18.06
C PRO A 171 -5.51 13.13 18.89
N LEU A 172 -6.27 12.44 19.72
CA LEU A 172 -7.27 12.98 20.64
C LEU A 172 -6.89 12.63 22.09
N PRO A 173 -7.48 13.30 23.10
CA PRO A 173 -7.27 12.96 24.50
C PRO A 173 -7.57 11.48 24.82
N LEU A 174 -7.01 10.99 25.92
CA LEU A 174 -7.21 9.61 26.42
C LEU A 174 -6.68 8.49 25.51
N GLY A 175 -5.78 8.84 24.57
CA GLY A 175 -5.16 7.87 23.67
C GLY A 175 -6.02 7.49 22.46
N PHE A 176 -7.04 8.29 22.13
CA PHE A 176 -7.78 8.07 20.88
C PHE A 176 -7.05 8.66 19.68
N ILE A 177 -7.19 8.03 18.52
CA ILE A 177 -6.66 8.52 17.24
C ILE A 177 -7.79 8.45 16.22
N VAL A 178 -8.09 9.56 15.57
CA VAL A 178 -9.01 9.61 14.43
C VAL A 178 -8.20 9.57 13.14
N GLU A 179 -8.52 8.62 12.29
CA GLU A 179 -8.04 8.58 10.91
C GLU A 179 -9.15 9.11 9.99
N ALA A 180 -8.79 10.01 9.08
CA ALA A 180 -9.66 10.41 7.99
C ALA A 180 -8.88 10.38 6.68
N GLY A 181 -9.48 9.82 5.64
CA GLY A 181 -8.83 9.65 4.36
C GLY A 181 -9.77 9.88 3.20
N TYR A 182 -9.19 10.34 2.10
CA TYR A 182 -9.83 10.50 0.81
C TYR A 182 -8.88 10.00 -0.27
N MET A 183 -9.43 9.36 -1.29
CA MET A 183 -8.73 9.08 -2.54
C MET A 183 -9.73 9.29 -3.67
N GLY A 184 -9.34 10.05 -4.68
CA GLY A 184 -10.11 10.26 -5.90
C GLY A 184 -9.27 9.95 -7.11
N ARG A 185 -9.81 9.15 -8.04
CA ARG A 185 -9.24 8.93 -9.36
C ARG A 185 -10.28 9.28 -10.42
N PHE A 186 -9.89 10.07 -11.41
CA PHE A 186 -10.77 10.60 -12.44
C PHE A 186 -10.21 10.29 -13.82
N ALA A 187 -11.01 9.66 -14.67
CA ALA A 187 -10.66 9.38 -16.06
C ALA A 187 -10.69 10.68 -16.88
N LEU A 188 -9.55 11.02 -17.50
CA LEU A 188 -9.42 12.17 -18.40
C LEU A 188 -9.79 11.83 -19.85
N ASP A 189 -9.74 10.55 -20.20
CA ASP A 189 -10.02 10.02 -21.52
C ASP A 189 -11.53 9.82 -21.79
N GLY A 190 -12.37 9.97 -20.77
CA GLY A 190 -13.82 9.70 -20.84
C GLY A 190 -14.17 8.21 -20.97
N GLY A 191 -13.19 7.31 -20.81
CA GLY A 191 -13.34 5.86 -21.03
C GLY A 191 -14.02 5.09 -19.89
N GLY A 192 -14.44 5.78 -18.84
CA GLY A 192 -15.10 5.22 -17.65
C GLY A 192 -14.20 4.28 -16.85
N ARG A 193 -14.78 3.35 -16.11
CA ARG A 193 -14.11 2.11 -15.64
C ARG A 193 -12.78 2.41 -14.95
N VAL A 194 -12.81 3.37 -14.04
CA VAL A 194 -11.62 3.82 -13.31
C VAL A 194 -11.14 2.66 -12.43
N PRO A 195 -9.86 2.23 -12.54
CA PRO A 195 -9.37 1.10 -11.78
C PRO A 195 -9.37 1.39 -10.27
N LEU A 196 -9.55 0.33 -9.47
CA LEU A 196 -9.36 0.35 -8.02
C LEU A 196 -8.13 -0.48 -7.68
N TYR A 197 -7.11 0.16 -7.12
CA TYR A 197 -5.90 -0.52 -6.63
C TYR A 197 -6.04 -0.80 -5.13
N ARG A 198 -5.37 -1.83 -4.62
CA ARG A 198 -5.42 -2.16 -3.18
C ARG A 198 -4.95 -0.99 -2.30
N ASN A 199 -3.96 -0.23 -2.77
CA ASN A 199 -3.42 0.94 -2.10
C ASN A 199 -4.33 2.18 -2.10
N ASP A 200 -5.50 2.12 -2.77
CA ASP A 200 -6.51 3.17 -2.72
C ASP A 200 -7.27 3.18 -1.38
N GLY A 201 -7.20 2.07 -0.63
CA GLY A 201 -7.65 1.97 0.75
C GLY A 201 -9.11 1.55 0.94
N PHE A 202 -9.81 1.15 -0.12
CA PHE A 202 -11.12 0.50 0.00
C PHE A 202 -10.94 -1.01 0.17
N ARG A 203 -11.30 -1.54 1.35
CA ARG A 203 -11.08 -2.96 1.67
C ARG A 203 -12.23 -3.82 1.14
N THR A 204 -11.98 -4.54 0.04
CA THR A 204 -12.95 -5.46 -0.57
C THR A 204 -12.28 -6.69 -1.17
N ASN A 205 -13.02 -7.78 -1.22
CA ASN A 205 -12.66 -9.03 -1.89
C ASN A 205 -13.45 -9.25 -3.19
N ASN A 206 -14.30 -8.29 -3.56
CA ASN A 206 -15.10 -8.38 -4.77
C ASN A 206 -14.17 -8.33 -5.99
N THR A 207 -14.01 -9.48 -6.64
CA THR A 207 -13.10 -9.63 -7.78
C THR A 207 -13.51 -8.77 -8.98
N LYS A 208 -14.80 -8.47 -9.15
CA LYS A 208 -15.26 -7.58 -10.22
C LYS A 208 -14.82 -6.14 -9.98
N LEU A 209 -14.83 -5.67 -8.74
CA LEU A 209 -14.31 -4.34 -8.38
C LEU A 209 -12.79 -4.28 -8.50
N LEU A 210 -12.08 -5.32 -8.05
CA LEU A 210 -10.61 -5.36 -8.09
C LEU A 210 -10.04 -5.55 -9.51
N THR A 211 -10.85 -6.07 -10.45
CA THR A 211 -10.48 -6.21 -11.85
C THR A 211 -11.11 -5.13 -12.74
N GLN A 212 -11.80 -4.15 -12.17
CA GLN A 212 -12.35 -3.05 -12.96
C GLN A 212 -11.20 -2.23 -13.57
N GLY A 213 -11.36 -1.82 -14.83
CA GLY A 213 -10.31 -1.11 -15.56
C GLY A 213 -9.24 -2.01 -16.20
N ASP A 214 -9.24 -3.32 -15.90
CA ASP A 214 -8.36 -4.29 -16.57
C ASP A 214 -8.82 -4.58 -18.02
N THR A 215 -7.87 -4.97 -18.88
CA THR A 215 -8.16 -5.42 -20.25
C THR A 215 -9.00 -6.70 -20.23
N GLY A 216 -10.23 -6.65 -20.76
CA GLY A 216 -11.12 -7.80 -20.85
C GLY A 216 -12.04 -8.01 -19.63
N SER A 217 -12.02 -7.10 -18.65
CA SER A 217 -12.92 -7.13 -17.49
C SER A 217 -14.40 -6.96 -17.88
N THR A 218 -15.28 -7.74 -17.22
CA THR A 218 -16.73 -7.51 -17.27
C THR A 218 -17.07 -6.43 -16.26
N THR A 219 -17.40 -5.25 -16.77
CA THR A 219 -17.30 -3.99 -16.04
C THR A 219 -18.37 -3.84 -14.97
N VAL A 220 -17.96 -3.42 -13.77
CA VAL A 220 -18.89 -3.03 -12.70
C VAL A 220 -19.44 -1.64 -12.96
N SER A 221 -18.61 -0.63 -13.31
CA SER A 221 -19.12 0.72 -13.54
C SER A 221 -18.59 1.42 -14.80
N PRO A 222 -19.45 2.12 -15.57
CA PRO A 222 -19.02 3.00 -16.66
C PRO A 222 -18.59 4.40 -16.19
N ALA A 223 -18.60 4.72 -14.89
CA ALA A 223 -18.32 6.06 -14.40
C ALA A 223 -16.88 6.52 -14.67
N ASN A 224 -16.71 7.82 -14.93
CA ASN A 224 -15.42 8.48 -15.14
C ASN A 224 -14.70 8.85 -13.84
N TYR A 225 -15.18 8.38 -12.69
CA TYR A 225 -14.59 8.67 -11.40
C TYR A 225 -14.67 7.46 -10.49
N LEU A 226 -13.74 7.41 -9.54
CA LEU A 226 -13.74 6.52 -8.41
C LEU A 226 -13.27 7.32 -7.20
N VAL A 227 -14.09 7.35 -6.15
CA VAL A 227 -13.79 8.07 -4.92
C VAL A 227 -13.92 7.13 -3.74
N VAL A 228 -12.89 7.09 -2.89
CA VAL A 228 -12.87 6.35 -1.64
C VAL A 228 -12.77 7.35 -0.48
N ALA A 229 -13.71 7.27 0.45
CA ALA A 229 -13.63 7.96 1.73
C ALA A 229 -13.33 6.94 2.82
N ARG A 230 -12.46 7.28 3.76
CA ARG A 230 -11.99 6.39 4.83
C ARG A 230 -12.09 7.10 6.17
N PHE A 231 -12.51 6.36 7.18
CA PHE A 231 -12.60 6.84 8.55
C PHE A 231 -12.14 5.73 9.48
N GLY A 232 -11.41 6.12 10.51
CA GLY A 232 -10.98 5.23 11.57
C GLY A 232 -11.06 5.92 12.92
N LEU A 233 -11.37 5.13 13.95
CA LEU A 233 -11.26 5.55 15.33
C LEU A 233 -10.55 4.43 16.09
N ASP A 234 -9.33 4.72 16.50
CA ASP A 234 -8.51 3.79 17.28
C ASP A 234 -8.34 4.30 18.70
N TRP A 235 -8.23 3.37 19.62
CA TRP A 235 -7.83 3.60 21.00
C TRP A 235 -6.50 2.91 21.26
N MET A 236 -5.49 3.72 21.54
CA MET A 236 -4.11 3.33 21.84
C MET A 236 -3.80 3.67 23.31
N PRO A 237 -3.88 2.69 24.22
CA PRO A 237 -3.61 2.94 25.63
C PRO A 237 -2.11 3.22 25.85
N GLN A 238 -1.78 4.36 26.46
CA GLN A 238 -0.39 4.78 26.69
C GLN A 238 0.43 3.80 27.55
N THR A 239 -0.23 2.96 28.36
CA THR A 239 0.39 2.00 29.27
C THR A 239 0.47 0.57 28.73
N PHE A 240 -0.10 0.30 27.56
CA PHE A 240 -0.20 -1.05 27.01
C PHE A 240 0.96 -1.34 26.05
N LYS A 241 2.08 -1.78 26.62
CA LYS A 241 3.26 -2.28 25.88
C LYS A 241 3.58 -3.70 26.33
N PRO A 242 2.79 -4.71 25.94
CA PRO A 242 3.05 -6.08 26.36
C PRO A 242 4.39 -6.54 25.78
N THR A 243 5.17 -7.24 26.59
CA THR A 243 6.41 -7.90 26.15
C THR A 243 6.20 -9.40 26.21
N SER A 244 6.67 -10.12 25.19
CA SER A 244 6.64 -11.58 25.18
C SER A 244 8.06 -12.11 25.02
N GLY A 245 8.52 -12.89 26.01
CA GLY A 245 9.78 -13.63 25.95
C GLY A 245 11.04 -12.77 25.82
N GLU A 246 11.09 -11.59 26.45
CA GLU A 246 12.24 -10.63 26.47
C GLU A 246 12.74 -10.10 25.11
N LEU A 247 12.26 -10.66 23.99
CA LEU A 247 12.74 -10.34 22.63
C LEU A 247 11.67 -9.71 21.72
N LEU A 248 10.38 -9.99 21.95
CA LEU A 248 9.26 -9.42 21.21
C LEU A 248 8.61 -8.30 22.02
N ILE A 249 8.73 -7.07 21.53
CA ILE A 249 8.11 -5.88 22.09
C ILE A 249 6.94 -5.49 21.18
N PHE A 250 5.75 -5.40 21.75
CA PHE A 250 4.59 -4.84 21.07
C PHE A 250 4.47 -3.37 21.44
N GLU A 251 4.74 -2.51 20.48
CA GLU A 251 4.71 -1.06 20.61
C GLU A 251 3.46 -0.51 19.94
N ASP A 252 2.98 0.64 20.42
CA ASP A 252 1.87 1.41 19.82
C ASP A 252 0.65 0.56 19.47
N SER A 253 0.30 -0.33 20.40
CA SER A 253 -0.80 -1.28 20.21
C SER A 253 -2.13 -0.57 20.37
N ALA A 254 -2.97 -0.65 19.35
CA ALA A 254 -4.25 0.02 19.29
C ALA A 254 -5.37 -0.94 18.85
N ILE A 255 -6.57 -0.71 19.35
CA ILE A 255 -7.79 -1.36 18.87
C ILE A 255 -8.75 -0.30 18.38
N GLY A 256 -9.43 -0.55 17.27
CA GLY A 256 -10.34 0.44 16.74
C GLY A 256 -11.32 -0.09 15.73
N LEU A 257 -12.06 0.86 15.17
CA LEU A 257 -13.05 0.65 14.13
C LEU A 257 -12.61 1.37 12.88
N TYR A 258 -12.99 0.82 11.73
CA TYR A 258 -12.82 1.47 10.44
C TYR A 258 -14.10 1.41 9.62
N GLY A 259 -14.22 2.36 8.70
CA GLY A 259 -15.22 2.35 7.64
C GLY A 259 -14.63 2.96 6.38
N ASP A 260 -14.87 2.31 5.25
CA ASP A 260 -14.53 2.83 3.93
C ASP A 260 -15.82 2.93 3.08
N LEU A 261 -15.99 4.04 2.38
CA LEU A 261 -17.06 4.25 1.40
C LEU A 261 -16.44 4.36 0.01
N LEU A 262 -17.07 3.71 -0.97
CA LEU A 262 -16.70 3.77 -2.37
C LEU A 262 -17.84 4.37 -3.18
N PHE A 263 -17.50 5.38 -3.97
CA PHE A 263 -18.38 6.02 -4.94
C PHE A 263 -17.80 5.82 -6.33
N ASN A 264 -18.45 5.00 -7.13
CA ASN A 264 -18.03 4.70 -8.49
C ASN A 264 -19.21 4.76 -9.48
N GLY A 265 -20.34 5.36 -9.14
CA GLY A 265 -21.50 5.51 -10.04
C GLY A 265 -22.55 4.39 -10.01
N GLU A 266 -22.31 3.28 -9.30
CA GLU A 266 -23.32 2.24 -9.06
C GLU A 266 -24.12 2.46 -7.75
N GLY A 267 -23.94 3.63 -7.12
CA GLY A 267 -24.40 3.90 -5.76
C GLY A 267 -23.24 3.91 -4.77
N THR A 268 -23.55 4.09 -3.49
CA THR A 268 -22.56 4.10 -2.41
C THR A 268 -22.32 2.68 -1.92
N GLN A 269 -21.11 2.16 -2.12
CA GLN A 269 -20.66 0.90 -1.57
C GLN A 269 -19.88 1.16 -0.27
N PHE A 270 -19.91 0.20 0.66
CA PHE A 270 -19.30 0.38 1.97
C PHE A 270 -18.69 -0.91 2.51
N THR A 271 -17.66 -0.74 3.32
CA THR A 271 -16.99 -1.77 4.10
C THR A 271 -16.69 -1.20 5.47
N TYR A 272 -16.88 -1.99 6.52
CA TYR A 272 -16.65 -1.55 7.89
C TYR A 272 -16.28 -2.73 8.77
N GLY A 273 -15.60 -2.44 9.88
CA GLY A 273 -15.18 -3.49 10.78
C GLY A 273 -14.32 -3.01 11.93
N GLY A 274 -13.74 -3.98 12.62
CA GLY A 274 -12.77 -3.76 13.68
C GLY A 274 -11.35 -4.03 13.20
N ARG A 275 -10.39 -3.29 13.76
CA ARG A 275 -8.97 -3.50 13.53
C ARG A 275 -8.20 -3.53 14.85
N ILE A 276 -7.13 -4.30 14.84
CA ILE A 276 -6.09 -4.30 15.86
C ILE A 276 -4.80 -3.94 15.14
N HIS A 277 -4.09 -2.94 15.65
CA HIS A 277 -2.82 -2.47 15.14
C HIS A 277 -1.76 -2.63 16.23
N THR A 278 -0.54 -2.99 15.85
CA THR A 278 0.62 -3.07 16.75
C THR A 278 1.89 -3.01 15.95
N THR A 279 2.93 -2.39 16.50
CA THR A 279 4.28 -2.44 15.94
C THR A 279 5.04 -3.55 16.66
N ILE A 280 5.42 -4.59 15.92
CA ILE A 280 6.19 -5.71 16.46
C ILE A 280 7.67 -5.40 16.27
N SER A 281 8.36 -5.15 17.38
CA SER A 281 9.80 -4.91 17.43
C SER A 281 10.50 -6.15 17.99
N LEU A 282 11.42 -6.75 17.22
CA LEU A 282 12.33 -7.77 17.73
C LEU A 282 13.68 -7.14 18.10
N LEU A 283 14.21 -7.42 19.28
CA LEU A 283 15.54 -6.96 19.69
C LEU A 283 16.61 -7.37 18.67
N GLY A 284 17.12 -6.39 17.90
CA GLY A 284 18.13 -6.60 16.86
C GLY A 284 17.61 -6.76 15.42
N LEU A 285 16.30 -6.71 15.17
CA LEU A 285 15.70 -6.65 13.83
C LEU A 285 14.84 -5.38 13.66
N LYS A 286 14.40 -5.13 12.42
CA LYS A 286 13.55 -3.99 12.05
C LYS A 286 12.14 -4.17 12.63
N SER A 287 11.61 -3.11 13.24
CA SER A 287 10.21 -3.05 13.67
C SER A 287 9.25 -3.21 12.49
N LEU A 288 8.16 -3.95 12.71
CA LEU A 288 7.17 -4.28 11.70
C LEU A 288 5.77 -3.87 12.17
N PRO A 289 5.21 -2.77 11.63
CA PRO A 289 3.81 -2.43 11.80
C PRO A 289 2.94 -3.59 11.31
N THR A 290 2.01 -4.03 12.14
CA THR A 290 1.14 -5.19 11.87
C THR A 290 -0.28 -4.82 12.21
N SER A 291 -1.21 -5.17 11.32
CA SER A 291 -2.63 -5.00 11.59
C SER A 291 -3.43 -6.21 11.20
N LEU A 292 -4.30 -6.62 12.11
CA LEU A 292 -5.37 -7.57 11.87
C LEU A 292 -6.66 -6.77 11.72
N TYR A 293 -7.47 -7.10 10.71
CA TYR A 293 -8.80 -6.53 10.57
C TYR A 293 -9.82 -7.61 10.26
N VAL A 294 -11.04 -7.38 10.72
CA VAL A 294 -12.22 -8.19 10.45
C VAL A 294 -13.37 -7.23 10.16
N GLY A 295 -14.20 -7.55 9.18
CA GLY A 295 -15.28 -6.66 8.78
C GLY A 295 -16.28 -7.29 7.84
N TYR A 296 -17.23 -6.48 7.42
CA TYR A 296 -18.23 -6.80 6.42
C TYR A 296 -17.91 -6.06 5.13
N ASP A 297 -17.79 -6.79 4.02
CA ASP A 297 -17.56 -6.28 2.68
C ASP A 297 -18.90 -6.19 1.96
N GLY A 298 -19.50 -4.99 1.95
CA GLY A 298 -20.80 -4.75 1.31
C GLY A 298 -20.86 -5.22 -0.16
N PRO A 299 -19.87 -4.87 -1.01
CA PRO A 299 -19.79 -5.37 -2.38
C PRO A 299 -19.81 -6.89 -2.56
N SER A 300 -19.24 -7.66 -1.62
CA SER A 300 -19.23 -9.13 -1.69
C SER A 300 -20.34 -9.78 -0.86
N GLU A 301 -21.11 -8.96 -0.12
CA GLU A 301 -22.11 -9.38 0.87
C GLU A 301 -21.59 -10.41 1.87
N ALA A 302 -20.31 -10.32 2.25
CA ALA A 302 -19.64 -11.34 3.04
C ALA A 302 -18.77 -10.75 4.15
N LEU A 303 -18.53 -11.55 5.19
CA LEU A 303 -17.48 -11.24 6.16
C LEU A 303 -16.11 -11.47 5.52
N PHE A 304 -15.19 -10.58 5.85
CA PHE A 304 -13.79 -10.71 5.47
C PHE A 304 -12.90 -10.42 6.66
N TRP A 305 -11.67 -10.87 6.53
CA TRP A 305 -10.60 -10.55 7.46
C TRP A 305 -9.29 -10.55 6.69
N GLY A 306 -8.26 -10.01 7.32
CA GLY A 306 -6.94 -9.97 6.72
C GLY A 306 -5.87 -9.43 7.64
N ILE A 307 -4.63 -9.64 7.23
CA ILE A 307 -3.43 -9.25 7.95
C ILE A 307 -2.60 -8.36 7.03
N ALA A 308 -2.40 -7.10 7.44
CA ALA A 308 -1.51 -6.17 6.78
C ALA A 308 -0.19 -6.10 7.56
N LEU A 309 0.94 -6.21 6.87
CA LEU A 309 2.28 -6.07 7.43
C LEU A 309 2.97 -4.89 6.77
N GLY A 310 3.67 -4.07 7.56
CA GLY A 310 4.37 -2.83 7.15
C GLY A 310 3.53 -1.77 6.47
N VAL A 311 2.22 -1.76 6.71
CA VAL A 311 1.35 -0.64 6.37
C VAL A 311 1.06 0.13 7.65
N GLU A 312 1.56 1.35 7.75
CA GLU A 312 1.14 2.28 8.80
C GLU A 312 -0.21 2.89 8.41
N PHE A 313 -1.24 2.62 9.24
CA PHE A 313 -2.56 3.20 9.09
C PHE A 313 -2.61 4.66 9.52
#